data_AF-A0A6G3WTU1-F1
#
_entry.id   AF-A0A6G3WTU1-F1
#
_cell.length_a   1.000
_cell.length_b   1.000
_cell.length_c   1.000
_cell.angle_alpha   90.00
_cell.angle_beta   90.00
_cell.angle_gamma   90.00
#
_symmetry.space_group_name_H-M   'P 1'
#
loop_
_entity.id
_entity.type
_entity.pdbx_description
1 polymer ?
#
loop_
_entity_poly.entity_id
_entity_poly.type
_entity_poly.pdbx_seq_one_letter_code
_entity_poly.pdbx_strand_id
1 'polypeptide(L)' 'MSDLAIRPAVPDDLAAVVAMLADDPLGAQRESPDDLTPYQEAFQRLADDPNQHVVVAVRE' A
#
# COMPACT_ATOMS: atom_id res chain seq x y z
N MET A 1 -16.46 -16.17 -12.10
CA MET A 1 -15.94 -14.79 -12.06
C MET A 1 -15.02 -14.77 -10.87
N SER A 2 -13.72 -14.52 -11.04
CA SER A 2 -12.78 -14.64 -9.92
C SER A 2 -13.17 -13.67 -8.82
N ASP A 3 -13.30 -14.17 -7.59
CA ASP A 3 -13.71 -13.39 -6.43
C ASP A 3 -12.60 -12.43 -6.02
N LEU A 4 -12.66 -11.23 -6.59
CA LEU A 4 -11.86 -10.09 -6.17
C LEU A 4 -12.55 -9.47 -4.96
N ALA A 5 -11.84 -9.39 -3.84
CA ALA A 5 -12.30 -8.69 -2.64
C ALA A 5 -11.58 -7.35 -2.50
N ILE A 6 -12.34 -6.29 -2.19
CA ILE A 6 -11.77 -4.99 -1.81
C ILE A 6 -11.93 -4.86 -0.29
N ARG A 7 -10.82 -4.59 0.39
CA ARG A 7 -10.79 -4.43 1.85
C ARG A 7 -9.84 -3.30 2.27
N PRO A 8 -9.98 -2.78 3.51
CA PRO A 8 -8.95 -1.93 4.08
C PRO A 8 -7.58 -2.60 4.03
N ALA A 9 -6.57 -1.81 3.69
CA ALA A 9 -5.18 -2.24 3.77
C ALA A 9 -4.79 -2.46 5.23
N VAL A 10 -3.90 -3.41 5.49
CA VAL A 10 -3.25 -3.64 6.78
C VAL A 10 -1.74 -3.43 6.64
N PRO A 11 -0.98 -3.25 7.74
CA PRO A 11 0.47 -3.04 7.66
C PRO A 11 1.21 -4.12 6.85
N ASP A 12 0.76 -5.37 6.91
CA ASP A 12 1.37 -6.49 6.17
C ASP A 12 1.24 -6.34 4.64
N ASP A 13 0.31 -5.53 4.14
CA ASP A 13 0.16 -5.27 2.71
C ASP A 13 1.23 -4.28 2.19
N LEU A 14 1.92 -3.53 3.07
CA LEU A 14 2.79 -2.42 2.67
C LEU A 14 3.92 -2.84 1.72
N ALA A 15 4.57 -3.98 1.98
CA ALA A 15 5.65 -4.45 1.12
C ALA A 15 5.18 -4.66 -0.33
N ALA A 16 3.99 -5.27 -0.50
CA ALA A 16 3.41 -5.51 -1.82
C ALA A 16 2.93 -4.21 -2.49
N VAL A 17 2.33 -3.29 -1.72
CA VAL A 17 1.90 -1.97 -2.23
C VAL A 17 3.10 -1.15 -2.70
N VAL A 18 4.17 -1.08 -1.91
CA VAL A 18 5.37 -0.31 -2.28
C VAL A 18 6.08 -0.95 -3.48
N ALA A 19 6.15 -2.28 -3.55
CA ALA A 19 6.69 -2.96 -4.73
C ALA A 19 5.87 -2.62 -5.99
N MET A 20 4.54 -2.60 -5.89
CA MET A 20 3.66 -2.19 -6.99
C MET A 20 3.87 -0.72 -7.40
N LEU A 21 4.06 0.19 -6.45
CA LEU A 21 4.37 1.60 -6.74
C LEU A 21 5.74 1.76 -7.39
N ALA A 22 6.75 0.99 -6.95
CA ALA A 22 8.09 1.00 -7.53
C ALA A 22 8.15 0.37 -8.94
N ASP A 23 7.21 -0.51 -9.27
CA ASP A 23 7.10 -1.12 -10.62
C ASP A 23 6.44 -0.17 -11.65
N ASP A 24 5.85 0.95 -11.20
CA ASP A 24 5.36 2.00 -12.10
C ASP A 24 6.55 2.81 -12.68
N PRO A 25 6.64 3.06 -14.01
CA PRO A 25 7.78 3.76 -14.60
C PRO A 25 8.06 5.16 -14.03
N LEU A 26 7.05 5.86 -13.50
CA LEU A 26 7.24 7.14 -12.82
C LEU A 26 7.54 6.95 -11.33
N GLY A 27 6.90 5.98 -10.69
CA GLY A 27 7.14 5.57 -9.30
C GLY A 27 8.54 5.00 -9.06
N ALA A 28 9.10 4.25 -10.01
CA ALA A 28 10.42 3.62 -9.92
C ALA A 28 11.56 4.59 -9.59
N GLN A 29 11.41 5.87 -9.96
CA GLN A 29 12.41 6.91 -9.71
C GLN A 29 12.22 7.62 -8.35
N ARG A 30 11.15 7.30 -7.63
CA ARG A 30 10.68 8.03 -6.45
C ARG A 30 10.52 7.15 -5.21
N GLU A 31 10.23 5.87 -5.40
CA GLU A 31 9.96 4.93 -4.31
C GLU A 31 11.25 4.26 -3.81
N SER A 32 11.24 3.87 -2.54
CA SER A 32 12.35 3.17 -1.87
C SER A 32 11.86 1.81 -1.33
N PRO A 33 11.69 0.78 -2.19
CA PRO A 33 11.12 -0.51 -1.77
C PRO A 33 11.97 -1.26 -0.74
N ASP A 34 13.27 -0.94 -0.65
CA ASP A 34 14.20 -1.54 0.31
C ASP A 34 14.12 -0.91 1.72
N ASP A 35 13.41 0.21 1.89
CA ASP A 35 13.17 0.85 3.19
C ASP A 35 11.69 1.16 3.39
N LEU A 36 11.01 0.29 4.13
CA LEU A 36 9.58 0.44 4.44
C LEU A 36 9.30 1.38 5.61
N THR A 37 10.31 1.84 6.34
CA THR A 37 10.15 2.71 7.52
C THR A 37 9.30 3.96 7.23
N PRO A 38 9.57 4.77 6.18
CA PRO A 38 8.75 5.94 5.89
C PRO A 38 7.30 5.58 5.50
N TYR A 39 7.09 4.43 4.87
CA TYR A 39 5.76 3.97 4.47
C TYR A 39 4.93 3.51 5.67
N GLN A 40 5.56 2.86 6.66
CA GLN A 40 4.90 2.47 7.91
C GLN A 40 4.43 3.71 8.69
N GLU A 41 5.28 4.73 8.82
CA GLU A 41 4.91 5.98 9.47
C GLU A 41 3.77 6.71 8.74
N ALA A 42 3.82 6.74 7.41
CA ALA A 42 2.75 7.32 6.59
C ALA A 42 1.45 6.55 6.75
N PHE A 43 1.52 5.21 6.70
CA PHE A 43 0.36 4.35 6.88
C PHE A 43 -0.29 4.55 8.24
N GLN A 44 0.49 4.64 9.32
CA GLN A 44 -0.04 4.90 10.66
C GLN A 44 -0.77 6.25 10.72
N ARG A 45 -0.19 7.32 10.15
CA ARG A 45 -0.86 8.63 10.07
C ARG A 45 -2.18 8.57 9.29
N LEU A 46 -2.23 7.81 8.20
CA LEU A 46 -3.47 7.62 7.43
C LEU A 46 -4.50 6.79 8.19
N ALA A 47 -4.06 5.74 8.90
CA ALA A 47 -4.93 4.90 9.70
C ALA A 47 -5.56 5.65 10.88
N ASP A 48 -4.85 6.64 11.43
CA ASP A 48 -5.31 7.48 12.53
C ASP A 48 -6.23 8.64 12.07
N ASP A 49 -6.32 8.92 10.76
CA ASP A 49 -7.23 9.93 10.20
C ASP A 49 -8.55 9.29 9.73
N PRO A 50 -9.69 9.59 10.37
CA PRO A 50 -10.98 9.00 9.99
C PRO A 50 -11.47 9.41 8.60
N ASN A 51 -10.86 10.41 7.95
CA ASN A 51 -11.20 10.85 6.60
C ASN A 51 -10.33 10.19 5.51
N GLN A 52 -9.36 9.35 5.89
CA GLN A 52 -8.46 8.67 4.98
C GLN A 52 -8.69 7.17 4.99
N HIS A 53 -8.77 6.57 3.81
CA HIS A 53 -9.00 5.13 3.66
C HIS A 53 -8.07 4.57 2.59
N VAL A 54 -7.06 3.81 3.03
CA VAL A 54 -6.21 3.01 2.13
C VAL A 54 -6.86 1.64 1.97
N VAL A 55 -7.12 1.25 0.72
CA VAL A 55 -7.78 -0.03 0.39
C VAL A 55 -6.95 -0.81 -0.61
N VAL A 56 -7.02 -2.14 -0.53
CA VAL A 56 -6.38 -3.07 -1.46
C VAL A 56 -7.44 -3.94 -2.14
N ALA A 57 -7.17 -4.32 -3.38
CA ALA A 57 -7.89 -5.37 -4.06
C ALA A 57 -7.06 -6.66 -4.00
N VAL A 58 -7.66 -7.73 -3.47
CA VAL A 58 -7.04 -9.04 -3.34
C VAL A 58 -7.83 -10.08 -4.12
N ARG A 59 -7.16 -11.14 -4.55
CA ARG A 59 -7.79 -12.36 -5.09
C ARG A 59 -7.77 -13.41 -4.00
N GLU A 60 -8.85 -14.18 -3.87
CA GLU A 60 -8.89 -15.41 -3.06
C GLU A 60 -8.04 -16.53 -3.67
#